data_AF-A0A1Y2L5U0-F1
#
_entry.id   AF-A0A1Y2L5U0-F1
#
_cell.length_a   1.000
_cell.length_b   1.000
_cell.length_c   1.000
_cell.angle_alpha   90.00
_cell.angle_beta   90.00
_cell.angle_gamma   90.00
#
_symmetry.space_group_name_H-M   'P 1'
#
loop_
_entity.id
_entity.type
_entity.pdbx_description
1 polymer ?
#
loop_
_entity_poly.entity_id
_entity_poly.type
_entity_poly.pdbx_seq_one_letter_code
_entity_poly.pdbx_strand_id
1 'polypeptide(L)'
;MRGCASKKTLFALEQARAGVARQRQRWKSWQGRIDPERLVFIDETWIKTNMAPIRGWGVKGRRLVGYAPHGHWRTMTFVAALRHDQLTAPCIFDGPINGTSFLAYVEQQLARVLRPGDIVIMDNLGSHKSRAVRDSIKAAGARLWFLPPYSPDLNPIEQAFSKIKHSMRTAQKRNLEDTWRQVGHITGTFSPDECARYLRNAGYVSVKT
;
A
#
# COMPACT_ATOMS: atom_id res chain seq x y z
N MET A 1 -36.64 -4.67 12.92
CA MET A 1 -35.54 -3.79 12.45
C MET A 1 -34.79 -4.49 11.33
N ARG A 2 -34.75 -3.94 10.12
CA ARG A 2 -33.91 -4.49 9.03
C ARG A 2 -32.47 -4.06 9.29
N GLY A 3 -31.65 -4.96 9.82
CA GLY A 3 -30.22 -4.71 9.93
C GLY A 3 -29.60 -4.63 8.54
N CYS A 4 -29.08 -3.47 8.16
CA CYS A 4 -28.18 -3.37 7.02
C CYS A 4 -26.86 -4.04 7.41
N ALA A 5 -26.42 -5.05 6.65
CA ALA A 5 -25.12 -5.68 6.84
C ALA A 5 -24.00 -4.72 6.41
N SER A 6 -23.74 -3.68 7.22
CA SER A 6 -22.57 -2.84 7.05
C SER A 6 -21.35 -3.59 7.58
N LYS A 7 -20.30 -3.69 6.76
CA LYS A 7 -19.04 -4.29 7.18
C LYS A 7 -18.44 -3.42 8.28
N LYS A 8 -18.29 -3.97 9.49
CA LYS A 8 -17.61 -3.30 10.60
C LYS A 8 -16.16 -3.01 10.22
N THR A 9 -15.75 -1.74 10.33
CA THR A 9 -14.33 -1.36 10.22
C THR A 9 -13.67 -1.65 11.56
N LEU A 10 -12.71 -2.57 11.56
CA LEU A 10 -11.94 -2.94 12.75
C LEU A 10 -10.71 -2.06 12.82
N PHE A 11 -10.54 -1.33 13.92
CA PHE A 11 -9.32 -0.59 14.24
C PHE A 11 -8.52 -1.34 15.31
N ALA A 12 -7.20 -1.23 15.25
CA ALA A 12 -6.34 -1.79 16.29
C ALA A 12 -6.62 -1.09 17.63
N LEU A 13 -6.73 -1.85 18.73
CA LEU A 13 -7.00 -1.29 20.07
C LEU A 13 -5.92 -0.29 20.48
N GLU A 14 -4.70 -0.49 20.00
CA GLU A 14 -3.54 0.37 20.18
C GLU A 14 -3.78 1.80 19.66
N GLN A 15 -4.68 2.00 18.71
CA GLN A 15 -5.06 3.34 18.24
C GLN A 15 -5.69 4.18 19.35
N ALA A 16 -6.35 3.56 20.34
CA ALA A 16 -7.00 4.24 21.45
C ALA A 16 -6.03 4.64 22.58
N ARG A 17 -4.78 4.17 22.55
CA ARG A 17 -3.76 4.60 23.52
C ARG A 17 -3.53 6.10 23.37
N ALA A 18 -3.58 6.85 24.47
CA ALA A 18 -3.56 8.32 24.47
C ALA A 18 -2.42 8.92 23.61
N GLY A 19 -1.23 8.32 23.62
CA GLY A 19 -0.11 8.74 22.78
C GLY A 19 -0.37 8.58 21.28
N VAL A 20 -0.90 7.43 20.85
CA VAL A 20 -1.20 7.14 19.44
C VAL A 20 -2.39 7.96 18.96
N ALA A 21 -3.43 8.10 19.79
CA ALA A 21 -4.59 8.93 19.49
C ALA A 21 -4.19 10.40 19.25
N ARG A 22 -3.33 10.98 20.10
CA ARG A 22 -2.83 12.36 19.92
C ARG A 22 -2.02 12.51 18.63
N GLN A 23 -1.14 11.55 18.31
CA GLN A 23 -0.38 11.58 17.06
C GLN A 23 -1.30 11.50 15.83
N ARG A 24 -2.32 10.65 15.87
CA ARG A 24 -3.34 10.52 14.81
C ARG A 24 -4.17 11.80 14.65
N GLN A 25 -4.61 12.42 15.75
CA GLN A 25 -5.33 13.69 15.71
C GLN A 25 -4.48 14.80 15.09
N ARG A 26 -3.22 14.91 15.50
CA ARG A 26 -2.27 15.85 14.90
C ARG A 26 -2.10 15.57 13.41
N TRP A 27 -1.90 14.32 13.01
CA TRP A 27 -1.79 13.99 11.59
C TRP A 27 -3.02 14.44 10.79
N LYS A 28 -4.22 14.11 11.29
CA LYS A 28 -5.49 14.48 10.66
C LYS A 28 -5.71 15.99 10.56
N SER A 29 -5.20 16.79 11.51
CA SER A 29 -5.28 18.25 11.41
C SER A 29 -4.39 18.86 10.33
N TRP A 30 -3.32 18.14 9.94
CA TRP A 30 -2.35 18.58 8.94
C TRP A 30 -2.60 18.01 7.55
N GLN A 31 -3.14 16.79 7.43
CA GLN A 31 -3.19 16.06 6.16
C GLN A 31 -3.94 16.77 5.03
N GLY A 32 -4.99 17.55 5.35
CA GLY A 32 -5.75 18.34 4.36
C GLY A 32 -5.10 19.67 3.96
N ARG A 33 -3.95 20.02 4.56
CA ARG A 33 -3.18 21.24 4.27
C ARG A 33 -1.98 20.98 3.36
N ILE A 34 -1.74 19.72 3.01
CA ILE A 34 -0.61 19.31 2.19
C ILE A 34 -1.12 19.11 0.78
N ASP A 35 -0.41 19.70 -0.18
CA ASP A 35 -0.66 19.46 -1.59
C ASP A 35 -0.49 17.96 -1.93
N PRO A 36 -1.57 17.27 -2.35
CA PRO A 36 -1.55 15.85 -2.68
C PRO A 36 -0.54 15.49 -3.78
N GLU A 37 -0.19 16.41 -4.69
CA GLU A 37 0.75 16.14 -5.78
C GLU A 37 2.19 15.88 -5.29
N ARG A 38 2.50 16.39 -4.10
CA ARG A 38 3.80 16.21 -3.42
C ARG A 38 3.86 14.91 -2.63
N LEU A 39 2.75 14.23 -2.41
CA LEU A 39 2.70 13.05 -1.54
C LEU A 39 3.12 11.78 -2.30
N VAL A 40 4.01 11.01 -1.67
CA VAL A 40 4.49 9.72 -2.16
C VAL A 40 4.37 8.70 -1.03
N PHE A 41 3.35 7.84 -1.08
CA PHE A 41 3.13 6.80 -0.06
C PHE A 41 3.86 5.53 -0.45
N ILE A 42 4.67 4.97 0.44
CA ILE A 42 5.42 3.74 0.21
C ILE A 42 5.04 2.74 1.28
N ASP A 43 4.84 1.50 0.84
CA ASP A 43 4.53 0.38 1.72
C ASP A 43 4.83 -0.94 1.00
N GLU A 44 4.78 -2.03 1.76
CA GLU A 44 4.95 -3.39 1.28
C GLU A 44 3.69 -4.23 1.46
N THR A 45 3.50 -5.19 0.56
CA THR A 45 2.47 -6.20 0.73
C THR A 45 2.91 -7.56 0.25
N TRP A 46 2.39 -8.59 0.91
CA TRP A 46 2.69 -9.96 0.56
C TRP A 46 1.84 -10.45 -0.60
N ILE A 47 2.49 -11.02 -1.61
CA ILE A 47 1.87 -11.74 -2.71
C ILE A 47 2.23 -13.22 -2.58
N LYS A 48 1.23 -14.11 -2.59
CA LYS A 48 1.43 -15.55 -2.42
C LYS A 48 0.96 -16.31 -3.65
N THR A 49 1.68 -17.36 -4.05
CA THR A 49 1.31 -18.18 -5.22
C THR A 49 0.07 -19.05 -4.98
N ASN A 50 -0.36 -19.23 -3.72
CA ASN A 50 -1.60 -19.91 -3.37
C ASN A 50 -2.82 -18.97 -3.28
N MET A 51 -2.70 -17.71 -3.69
CA MET A 51 -3.85 -16.80 -3.71
C MET A 51 -4.97 -17.37 -4.58
N ALA A 52 -6.19 -17.33 -4.04
CA ALA A 52 -7.43 -17.70 -4.71
C ALA A 52 -8.54 -16.72 -4.30
N PRO A 53 -9.62 -16.60 -5.08
CA PRO A 53 -10.75 -15.74 -4.75
C PRO A 53 -11.36 -16.14 -3.41
N ILE A 54 -11.52 -15.19 -2.50
CA ILE A 54 -12.11 -15.43 -1.16
C ILE A 54 -13.66 -15.43 -1.25
N ARG A 55 -14.20 -14.74 -2.26
CA ARG A 55 -15.63 -14.57 -2.50
C ARG A 55 -15.89 -14.64 -4.00
N GLY A 56 -17.10 -15.01 -4.37
CA GLY A 56 -17.57 -15.03 -5.75
C GLY A 56 -19.10 -15.04 -5.80
N TRP A 57 -19.63 -14.98 -7.01
CA TRP A 57 -21.07 -15.00 -7.26
C TRP A 57 -21.49 -16.41 -7.70
N GLY A 58 -22.65 -16.87 -7.22
CA GLY A 58 -23.18 -18.19 -7.52
C GLY A 58 -24.69 -18.23 -7.36
N VAL A 59 -25.30 -19.33 -7.79
CA VAL A 59 -26.75 -19.53 -7.68
C VAL A 59 -27.18 -19.47 -6.22
N LYS A 60 -28.23 -18.68 -5.93
CA LYS A 60 -28.79 -18.56 -4.58
C LYS A 60 -29.19 -19.93 -4.04
N GLY A 61 -28.74 -20.25 -2.83
CA GLY A 61 -29.01 -21.55 -2.18
C GLY A 61 -27.99 -22.65 -2.49
N ARG A 62 -27.01 -22.42 -3.38
CA ARG A 62 -25.91 -23.35 -3.62
C ARG A 62 -24.61 -22.83 -3.02
N ARG A 63 -23.82 -23.74 -2.45
CA ARG A 63 -22.48 -23.41 -1.95
C ARG A 63 -21.54 -23.18 -3.14
N LEU A 64 -20.82 -22.04 -3.13
CA LEU A 64 -19.75 -21.78 -4.08
C LEU A 64 -18.54 -22.66 -3.73
N VAL A 65 -18.07 -23.46 -4.69
CA VAL A 65 -16.87 -24.30 -4.54
C VAL A 65 -15.70 -23.59 -5.21
N GLY A 66 -14.56 -23.53 -4.51
CA GLY A 66 -13.32 -22.95 -5.02
C GLY A 66 -12.14 -23.85 -4.69
N TYR A 67 -11.14 -23.86 -5.56
CA TYR A 67 -9.93 -24.67 -5.41
C TYR A 67 -8.71 -23.77 -5.23
N ALA A 68 -7.85 -24.12 -4.29
CA ALA A 68 -6.57 -23.48 -4.08
C ALA A 68 -5.51 -24.57 -3.87
N PRO A 69 -4.24 -24.33 -4.29
CA PRO A 69 -3.16 -25.28 -4.07
C PRO A 69 -3.02 -25.61 -2.59
N HIS A 70 -2.99 -26.91 -2.30
CA HIS A 70 -2.62 -27.46 -1.01
C HIS A 70 -1.18 -27.99 -1.15
N GLY A 71 -0.21 -27.40 -0.43
CA GLY A 71 1.22 -27.73 -0.58
C GLY A 71 2.14 -26.50 -0.41
N HIS A 72 3.37 -26.57 -0.94
CA HIS A 72 4.35 -25.48 -0.85
C HIS A 72 3.92 -24.25 -1.66
N TRP A 73 3.76 -23.10 -1.01
CA TRP A 73 3.56 -21.80 -1.67
C TRP A 73 4.76 -20.89 -1.45
N ARG A 74 5.06 -20.06 -2.44
CA ARG A 74 6.05 -18.98 -2.28
C ARG A 74 5.35 -17.71 -1.83
N THR A 75 6.04 -16.97 -0.98
CA THR A 75 5.59 -15.67 -0.48
C THR A 75 6.60 -14.63 -0.94
N MET A 76 6.15 -13.69 -1.76
CA MET A 76 6.95 -12.59 -2.28
C MET A 76 6.52 -11.29 -1.61
N THR A 77 7.47 -10.39 -1.42
CA THR A 77 7.19 -9.01 -0.98
C THR A 77 7.07 -8.12 -2.20
N PHE A 78 5.93 -7.47 -2.37
CA PHE A 78 5.74 -6.41 -3.36
C PHE A 78 5.84 -5.05 -2.68
N VAL A 79 6.65 -4.17 -3.24
CA VAL A 79 6.87 -2.80 -2.77
C VAL A 79 6.51 -1.86 -3.91
N ALA A 80 5.84 -0.76 -3.61
CA ALA A 80 5.56 0.29 -4.58
C ALA A 80 5.40 1.65 -3.90
N ALA A 81 5.31 2.69 -4.70
CA ALA A 81 5.00 4.05 -4.27
C ALA A 81 3.72 4.55 -4.93
N LEU A 82 2.73 4.98 -4.14
CA LEU A 82 1.50 5.61 -4.63
C LEU A 82 1.64 7.13 -4.63
N ARG A 83 1.39 7.74 -5.79
CA ARG A 83 1.24 9.17 -5.99
C ARG A 83 -0.22 9.51 -6.29
N HIS A 84 -0.54 10.80 -6.37
CA HIS A 84 -1.89 11.25 -6.74
C HIS A 84 -2.33 10.80 -8.16
N ASP A 85 -1.39 10.50 -9.04
CA ASP A 85 -1.59 10.30 -10.48
C ASP A 85 -1.17 8.90 -10.97
N GLN A 86 -0.42 8.14 -10.16
CA GLN A 86 0.14 6.87 -10.59
C GLN A 86 0.61 6.00 -9.42
N LEU A 87 0.76 4.71 -9.70
CA LEU A 87 1.53 3.78 -8.89
C LEU A 87 2.92 3.62 -9.53
N THR A 88 3.97 4.02 -8.83
CA THR A 88 5.35 4.08 -9.34
C THR A 88 6.30 3.22 -8.52
N ALA A 89 7.53 3.08 -9.02
CA ALA A 89 8.59 2.24 -8.44
C ALA A 89 8.10 0.83 -8.00
N PRO A 90 7.36 0.06 -8.81
CA PRO A 90 6.99 -1.29 -8.41
C PRO A 90 8.22 -2.20 -8.34
N CYS A 91 8.36 -2.97 -7.26
CA CYS A 91 9.46 -3.92 -7.07
C CYS A 91 8.96 -5.19 -6.37
N ILE A 92 9.48 -6.36 -6.76
CA ILE A 92 9.16 -7.65 -6.15
C ILE A 92 10.43 -8.29 -5.60
N PHE A 93 10.37 -8.75 -4.36
CA PHE A 93 11.39 -9.55 -3.71
C PHE A 93 10.90 -10.98 -3.49
N ASP A 94 11.75 -11.98 -3.78
CA ASP A 94 11.47 -13.38 -3.46
C ASP A 94 11.76 -13.62 -1.96
N GLY A 95 10.74 -13.46 -1.12
CA GLY A 95 10.82 -13.60 0.32
C GLY A 95 10.72 -12.28 1.10
N PRO A 96 11.00 -12.32 2.41
CA PRO A 96 10.94 -11.16 3.29
C PRO A 96 11.96 -10.10 2.94
N ILE A 97 11.53 -8.85 2.97
CA ILE A 97 12.42 -7.70 2.87
C ILE A 97 13.09 -7.43 4.22
N ASN A 98 14.37 -7.06 4.19
CA ASN A 98 15.11 -6.55 5.35
C ASN A 98 15.60 -5.13 5.07
N GLY A 99 16.27 -4.50 6.04
CA GLY A 99 16.75 -3.12 5.89
C GLY A 99 17.68 -2.89 4.69
N THR A 100 18.49 -3.90 4.31
CA THR A 100 19.41 -3.83 3.17
C THR A 100 18.65 -3.87 1.85
N SER A 101 17.73 -4.82 1.68
CA SER A 101 16.90 -4.93 0.48
C SER A 101 15.97 -3.71 0.32
N PHE A 102 15.46 -3.17 1.43
CA PHE A 102 14.67 -1.94 1.41
C PHE A 102 15.50 -0.72 1.04
N LEU A 103 16.74 -0.60 1.55
CA LEU A 103 17.64 0.47 1.12
C LEU A 103 17.93 0.37 -0.38
N ALA A 104 18.22 -0.82 -0.89
CA ALA A 104 18.45 -1.03 -2.32
C ALA A 104 17.22 -0.62 -3.17
N TYR A 105 16.00 -0.92 -2.71
CA TYR A 105 14.77 -0.42 -3.32
C TYR A 105 14.73 1.11 -3.35
N VAL A 106 15.03 1.76 -2.22
CA VAL A 106 15.01 3.23 -2.11
C VAL A 106 16.00 3.87 -3.08
N GLU A 107 17.22 3.35 -3.15
CA GLU A 107 18.28 3.90 -3.99
C GLU A 107 18.07 3.64 -5.48
N GLN A 108 17.68 2.41 -5.83
CA GLN A 108 17.67 1.96 -7.22
C GLN A 108 16.33 2.16 -7.92
N GLN A 109 15.23 2.24 -7.18
CA GLN A 109 13.88 2.37 -7.73
C GLN A 109 13.26 3.70 -7.33
N LEU A 110 13.07 3.93 -6.04
CA LEU A 110 12.34 5.09 -5.55
C LEU A 110 13.03 6.41 -5.91
N ALA A 111 14.33 6.55 -5.63
CA ALA A 111 15.04 7.81 -5.83
C ALA A 111 14.98 8.32 -7.27
N ARG A 112 14.86 7.41 -8.25
CA ARG A 112 14.78 7.73 -9.68
C ARG A 112 13.45 8.38 -10.09
N VAL A 113 12.41 8.22 -9.28
CA VAL A 113 11.05 8.75 -9.55
C VAL A 113 10.64 9.87 -8.59
N LEU A 114 11.51 10.22 -7.63
CA LEU A 114 11.32 11.36 -6.74
C LEU A 114 11.68 12.67 -7.43
N ARG A 115 11.01 13.73 -6.99
CA ARG A 115 11.20 15.11 -7.42
C ARG A 115 11.52 15.97 -6.19
N PRO A 116 12.33 17.03 -6.36
CA PRO A 116 12.57 17.99 -5.29
C PRO A 116 11.25 18.53 -4.71
N GLY A 117 11.14 18.52 -3.39
CA GLY A 117 9.94 18.94 -2.68
C GLY A 117 8.91 17.84 -2.42
N ASP A 118 9.09 16.63 -2.94
CA ASP A 118 8.25 15.48 -2.58
C ASP A 118 8.31 15.18 -1.07
N ILE A 119 7.23 14.60 -0.57
CA ILE A 119 7.08 14.11 0.80
C ILE A 119 6.80 12.62 0.72
N VAL A 120 7.85 11.84 1.00
CA VAL A 120 7.77 10.40 1.13
C VAL A 120 7.16 10.06 2.49
N ILE A 121 6.08 9.27 2.47
CA ILE A 121 5.34 8.83 3.64
C ILE A 121 5.38 7.30 3.70
N MET A 122 5.77 6.75 4.85
CA MET A 122 5.76 5.31 5.10
C MET A 122 5.37 5.02 6.55
N ASP A 123 5.08 3.76 6.85
CA ASP A 123 4.80 3.34 8.21
C ASP A 123 6.06 3.42 9.12
N ASN A 124 5.85 3.29 10.43
CA ASN A 124 6.89 3.49 11.43
C ASN A 124 7.66 2.19 11.77
N LEU A 125 7.77 1.24 10.82
CA LEU A 125 8.45 -0.04 11.00
C LEU A 125 9.97 0.13 11.13
N GLY A 126 10.64 -0.79 11.83
CA GLY A 126 12.08 -0.73 12.09
C GLY A 126 12.95 -0.74 10.82
N SER A 127 12.55 -1.51 9.79
CA SER A 127 13.21 -1.59 8.48
C SER A 127 13.30 -0.24 7.77
N HIS A 128 12.34 0.66 8.02
CA HIS A 128 12.21 1.95 7.36
C HIS A 128 13.08 3.06 7.99
N LYS A 129 13.68 2.79 9.15
CA LYS A 129 14.34 3.82 9.98
C LYS A 129 15.84 3.94 9.76
N SER A 130 16.40 3.25 8.79
CA SER A 130 17.85 3.33 8.55
C SER A 130 18.23 4.77 8.17
N ARG A 131 19.38 5.22 8.67
CA ARG A 131 19.91 6.54 8.33
C ARG A 131 20.14 6.67 6.83
N ALA A 132 20.63 5.60 6.21
CA ALA A 132 20.86 5.52 4.77
C ALA A 132 19.58 5.79 3.95
N VAL A 133 18.42 5.20 4.33
CA VAL A 133 17.14 5.47 3.65
C VAL A 133 16.79 6.96 3.70
N ARG A 134 16.96 7.59 4.86
CA ARG A 134 16.69 9.03 5.02
C ARG A 134 17.63 9.86 4.14
N ASP A 135 18.91 9.52 4.13
CA ASP A 135 19.93 10.25 3.38
C ASP A 135 19.70 10.12 1.87
N SER A 136 19.34 8.93 1.37
CA SER A 136 19.00 8.71 -0.05
C SER A 136 17.76 9.46 -0.50
N ILE A 137 16.70 9.53 0.32
CA ILE A 137 15.51 10.35 0.03
C ILE A 137 15.85 11.84 0.04
N LYS A 138 16.68 12.29 0.99
CA LYS A 138 17.12 13.69 1.08
C LYS A 138 18.00 14.08 -0.11
N ALA A 139 18.85 13.19 -0.60
CA ALA A 139 19.68 13.41 -1.77
C ALA A 139 18.85 13.65 -3.04
N ALA A 140 17.66 13.06 -3.14
CA ALA A 140 16.69 13.34 -4.20
C ALA A 140 15.90 14.66 -4.01
N GLY A 141 16.21 15.45 -2.98
CA GLY A 141 15.51 16.70 -2.65
C GLY A 141 14.14 16.50 -1.98
N ALA A 142 13.83 15.29 -1.54
CA ALA A 142 12.56 14.94 -0.91
C ALA A 142 12.67 14.89 0.63
N ARG A 143 11.51 14.86 1.30
CA ARG A 143 11.40 14.77 2.76
C ARG A 143 10.79 13.44 3.16
N LEU A 144 11.28 12.83 4.24
CA LEU A 144 10.75 11.58 4.80
C LEU A 144 9.90 11.82 6.04
N TRP A 145 8.63 11.44 5.99
CA TRP A 145 7.66 11.50 7.10
C TRP A 145 7.16 10.09 7.44
N PHE A 146 6.86 9.86 8.73
CA PHE A 146 6.32 8.59 9.20
C PHE A 146 4.85 8.75 9.60
N LEU A 147 4.03 7.79 9.20
CA LEU A 147 2.65 7.70 9.66
C LEU A 147 2.61 7.44 11.18
N PRO A 148 1.57 7.91 11.88
CA PRO A 148 1.32 7.50 13.26
C PRO A 148 1.20 5.96 13.34
N PRO A 149 1.69 5.32 14.41
CA PRO A 149 1.60 3.87 14.58
C PRO A 149 0.17 3.35 14.39
N TYR A 150 0.04 2.13 13.87
CA TYR A 150 -1.24 1.43 13.67
C TYR A 150 -2.27 2.24 12.87
N SER A 151 -1.84 2.98 11.83
CA SER A 151 -2.72 3.88 11.06
C SER A 151 -2.88 3.50 9.58
N PRO A 152 -3.28 2.26 9.24
CA PRO A 152 -3.47 1.85 7.84
C PRO A 152 -4.59 2.64 7.15
N ASP A 153 -5.55 3.18 7.91
CA ASP A 153 -6.60 4.07 7.38
C ASP A 153 -6.07 5.40 6.83
N LEU A 154 -4.88 5.80 7.27
CA LEU A 154 -4.16 6.99 6.78
C LEU A 154 -3.18 6.65 5.65
N ASN A 155 -3.07 5.38 5.26
CA ASN A 155 -2.16 4.95 4.20
C ASN A 155 -2.96 4.59 2.92
N PRO A 156 -3.12 5.51 1.94
CA PRO A 156 -3.93 5.26 0.75
C PRO A 156 -3.40 4.12 -0.13
N ILE A 157 -2.10 3.78 -0.07
CA ILE A 157 -1.54 2.66 -0.83
C ILE A 157 -2.16 1.31 -0.43
N GLU A 158 -2.70 1.18 0.78
CA GLU A 158 -3.41 -0.03 1.21
C GLU A 158 -4.66 -0.32 0.36
N GLN A 159 -5.30 0.74 -0.15
CA GLN A 159 -6.42 0.60 -1.10
C GLN A 159 -5.92 0.07 -2.45
N ALA A 160 -4.81 0.61 -2.96
CA ALA A 160 -4.18 0.13 -4.19
C ALA A 160 -3.73 -1.33 -4.05
N PHE A 161 -3.10 -1.69 -2.93
CA PHE A 161 -2.71 -3.07 -2.63
C PHE A 161 -3.91 -4.00 -2.47
N SER A 162 -5.04 -3.52 -1.96
CA SER A 162 -6.28 -4.30 -1.94
C SER A 162 -6.76 -4.64 -3.35
N LYS A 163 -6.70 -3.70 -4.30
CA LYS A 163 -6.99 -3.95 -5.74
C LYS A 163 -6.01 -4.95 -6.35
N ILE A 164 -4.70 -4.79 -6.11
CA ILE A 164 -3.67 -5.72 -6.63
C ILE A 164 -3.91 -7.13 -6.09
N LYS A 165 -4.07 -7.29 -4.77
CA LYS A 165 -4.35 -8.59 -4.15
C LYS A 165 -5.63 -9.21 -4.68
N HIS A 166 -6.67 -8.42 -4.95
CA HIS A 166 -7.90 -8.92 -5.55
C HIS A 166 -7.66 -9.45 -6.97
N SER A 167 -6.98 -8.68 -7.82
CA SER A 167 -6.65 -9.10 -9.19
C SER A 167 -5.75 -10.34 -9.22
N MET A 168 -4.75 -10.40 -8.34
CA MET A 168 -3.89 -11.58 -8.17
C MET A 168 -4.68 -12.83 -7.77
N ARG A 169 -5.65 -12.68 -6.86
CA ARG A 169 -6.55 -13.77 -6.46
C ARG A 169 -7.44 -14.24 -7.60
N THR A 170 -7.90 -13.34 -8.45
CA THR A 170 -8.70 -13.68 -9.64
C THR A 170 -7.85 -14.38 -10.69
N ALA A 171 -6.62 -13.91 -10.92
CA ALA A 171 -5.71 -14.47 -11.91
C ALA A 171 -5.13 -15.84 -11.53
N GLN A 172 -5.04 -16.15 -10.23
CA GLN A 172 -4.60 -17.45 -9.71
C GLN A 172 -3.27 -17.96 -10.29
N LYS A 173 -2.32 -17.06 -10.55
CA LYS A 173 -1.00 -17.42 -11.07
C LYS A 173 -0.22 -18.24 -10.02
N ARG A 174 0.39 -19.35 -10.47
CA ARG A 174 0.99 -20.37 -9.57
C ARG A 174 2.51 -20.45 -9.64
N ASN A 175 3.14 -19.82 -10.63
CA ASN A 175 4.58 -19.70 -10.74
C ASN A 175 5.02 -18.23 -10.60
N LEU A 176 6.33 -18.06 -10.41
CA LEU A 176 6.96 -16.77 -10.13
C LEU A 176 6.85 -15.81 -11.31
N GLU A 177 7.18 -16.28 -12.51
CA GLU A 177 7.24 -15.47 -13.73
C GLU A 177 5.85 -14.91 -14.11
N ASP A 178 4.82 -15.74 -14.08
CA ASP A 178 3.45 -15.31 -14.34
C ASP A 178 2.96 -14.33 -13.28
N THR A 179 3.40 -14.49 -12.04
CA THR A 179 3.08 -13.53 -10.96
C THR A 179 3.70 -12.18 -11.27
N TRP A 180 4.96 -12.14 -11.68
CA TRP A 180 5.64 -10.90 -12.07
C TRP A 180 4.97 -10.21 -13.25
N ARG A 181 4.67 -10.96 -14.32
CA ARG A 181 3.94 -10.44 -15.49
C ARG A 181 2.58 -9.89 -15.11
N GLN A 182 1.85 -10.60 -14.24
CA GLN A 182 0.54 -10.16 -13.77
C GLN A 182 0.63 -8.88 -12.93
N VAL A 183 1.62 -8.78 -12.03
CA VAL A 183 1.85 -7.55 -11.26
C VAL A 183 2.15 -6.39 -12.19
N GLY A 184 3.07 -6.56 -13.15
CA GLY A 184 3.42 -5.54 -14.15
C GLY A 184 2.21 -5.07 -14.96
N HIS A 185 1.36 -6.01 -15.40
CA HIS A 185 0.10 -5.68 -16.06
C HIS A 185 -0.82 -4.86 -15.15
N ILE A 186 -1.07 -5.31 -13.91
CA ILE A 186 -1.98 -4.62 -12.98
C ILE A 186 -1.47 -3.22 -12.62
N THR A 187 -0.16 -3.06 -12.40
CA THR A 187 0.43 -1.75 -12.10
C THR A 187 0.19 -0.75 -13.22
N GLY A 188 0.15 -1.22 -14.48
CA GLY A 188 -0.20 -0.39 -15.64
C GLY A 188 -1.68 -0.04 -15.77
N THR A 189 -2.57 -0.62 -14.96
CA THR A 189 -4.02 -0.32 -15.00
C THR A 189 -4.48 0.79 -14.05
N PHE A 190 -3.57 1.36 -13.25
CA PHE A 190 -3.90 2.45 -12.34
C PHE A 190 -4.02 3.76 -13.12
N SER A 191 -5.22 4.33 -13.19
CA SER A 191 -5.41 5.63 -13.80
C SER A 191 -5.13 6.77 -12.81
N PRO A 192 -4.80 7.98 -13.29
CA PRO A 192 -4.62 9.14 -12.42
C PRO A 192 -5.83 9.45 -11.54
N ASP A 193 -7.04 9.40 -12.11
CA ASP A 193 -8.26 9.63 -11.34
C ASP A 193 -8.47 8.59 -10.24
N GLU A 194 -8.10 7.33 -10.49
CA GLU A 194 -8.18 6.27 -9.49
C GLU A 194 -7.21 6.54 -8.34
N CYS A 195 -5.96 6.88 -8.64
CA CYS A 195 -4.95 7.23 -7.66
C CYS A 195 -5.38 8.43 -6.79
N ALA A 196 -5.91 9.48 -7.42
CA ALA A 196 -6.40 10.67 -6.72
C ALA A 196 -7.58 10.33 -5.78
N ARG A 197 -8.46 9.41 -6.17
CA ARG A 197 -9.56 8.91 -5.31
C ARG A 197 -9.02 8.18 -4.08
N TYR A 198 -7.95 7.39 -4.21
CA TYR A 198 -7.35 6.72 -3.03
C TYR A 198 -6.85 7.73 -1.99
N LEU A 199 -6.13 8.77 -2.42
CA LEU A 199 -5.66 9.84 -1.55
C LEU A 199 -6.83 10.59 -0.90
N ARG A 200 -7.86 10.93 -1.69
CA ARG A 200 -9.09 11.58 -1.20
C ARG A 200 -9.80 10.74 -0.14
N ASN A 201 -9.92 9.43 -0.36
CA ASN A 201 -10.57 8.50 0.58
C ASN A 201 -9.81 8.39 1.91
N ALA A 202 -8.48 8.55 1.90
CA ALA A 202 -7.65 8.62 3.11
C ALA A 202 -7.63 10.03 3.76
N GLY A 203 -8.33 10.99 3.15
CA GLY A 203 -8.51 12.35 3.66
C GLY A 203 -7.39 13.33 3.28
N TYR A 204 -6.58 13.00 2.26
CA TYR A 204 -5.62 13.90 1.63
C TYR A 204 -6.32 14.68 0.51
N VAL A 205 -7.02 15.73 0.90
CA VAL A 205 -7.68 16.67 0.00
C VAL A 205 -7.02 18.03 0.14
N SER A 206 -6.60 18.64 -0.97
CA SER A 206 -6.15 20.02 -0.94
C SER A 206 -7.38 20.91 -0.76
N VAL A 207 -7.46 21.60 0.37
CA VAL A 207 -8.34 22.78 0.48
C VAL A 207 -7.61 23.89 -0.27
N LYS A 208 -7.88 24.03 -1.58
CA LYS A 208 -7.47 25.25 -2.31
C LYS A 208 -8.16 26.42 -1.60
N THR A 209 -7.38 27.15 -0.81
CA THR A 209 -7.76 28.44 -0.23
C THR A 209 -7.23 29.51 -1.15
#